data_AF-A0A4Q5R8U4-F1
#
_entry.id   AF-A0A4Q5R8U4-F1
#
_cell.length_a   1.000
_cell.length_b   1.000
_cell.length_c   1.000
_cell.angle_alpha   90.00
_cell.angle_beta   90.00
_cell.angle_gamma   90.00
#
_symmetry.space_group_name_H-M   'P 1'
#
loop_
_entity.id
_entity.type
_entity.pdbx_description
1 polymer ?
#
loop_
_entity_poly.entity_id
_entity_poly.type
_entity_poly.pdbx_seq_one_letter_code
_entity_poly.pdbx_strand_id
1 'polypeptide(L)' 'MSYISRILSNPIEYLKGVGPAKAELLKKELGIHSFRDLLEHFPYRHIDKTTVTLIREIDPAADYI' A
#
# COMPACT_ATOMS: atom_id res chain seq x y z
N MET A 1 23.41 -18.31 -7.68
CA MET A 1 22.15 -18.72 -8.37
C MET A 1 20.98 -18.60 -7.38
N SER A 2 19.97 -17.79 -7.73
CA SER A 2 18.63 -17.62 -7.13
C SER A 2 18.47 -17.38 -5.61
N TYR A 3 18.97 -16.24 -5.09
CA TYR A 3 18.55 -15.72 -3.76
C TYR A 3 17.24 -14.91 -3.86
N ILE A 4 17.01 -14.24 -4.99
CA ILE A 4 15.86 -13.36 -5.23
C ILE A 4 14.54 -14.12 -5.17
N SER A 5 14.47 -15.33 -5.72
CA SER A 5 13.24 -16.14 -5.70
C SER A 5 12.77 -16.48 -4.29
N ARG A 6 13.69 -16.58 -3.31
CA ARG A 6 13.32 -16.90 -1.92
C ARG A 6 12.76 -15.68 -1.19
N ILE A 7 13.27 -14.49 -1.47
CA ILE A 7 12.84 -13.25 -0.80
C ILE A 7 11.35 -12.99 -1.07
N LEU A 8 10.90 -13.14 -2.32
CA LEU A 8 9.52 -12.85 -2.70
C LEU A 8 8.50 -13.79 -2.04
N SER A 9 8.90 -15.00 -1.68
CA SER A 9 8.04 -15.98 -0.99
C SER A 9 7.99 -15.79 0.53
N ASN A 10 8.71 -14.80 1.10
CA ASN A 10 8.66 -14.57 2.54
C ASN A 10 7.27 -14.07 2.96
N PRO A 11 6.74 -14.55 4.10
CA PRO A 11 5.52 -14.01 4.68
C PRO A 11 5.61 -12.52 4.99
N ILE A 12 4.51 -11.81 4.79
CA ILE A 12 4.42 -10.34 4.91
C ILE A 12 4.82 -9.80 6.30
N GLU A 13 4.70 -10.62 7.35
CA GLU A 13 5.07 -10.31 8.74
C GLU A 13 6.56 -10.06 8.94
N TYR A 14 7.42 -10.63 8.08
CA TYR A 14 8.86 -10.42 8.14
C TYR A 14 9.28 -9.11 7.47
N LEU A 15 8.34 -8.39 6.83
CA LEU A 15 8.63 -7.09 6.23
C LEU A 15 8.76 -6.04 7.34
N LYS A 16 9.90 -5.33 7.35
CA LYS A 16 10.14 -4.24 8.30
C LYS A 16 9.00 -3.21 8.23
N GLY A 17 8.37 -2.94 9.37
CA GLY A 17 7.23 -2.00 9.46
C GLY A 17 5.85 -2.66 9.30
N VAL A 18 5.79 -3.98 9.11
CA VAL A 18 4.55 -4.78 9.17
C VAL A 18 4.55 -5.59 10.47
N GLY A 19 3.98 -5.01 11.54
CA GLY A 19 3.73 -5.75 12.77
C GLY A 19 2.56 -6.73 12.65
N PRO A 20 2.31 -7.59 13.65
CA PRO A 20 1.26 -8.61 13.60
C PRO A 20 -0.13 -8.06 13.27
N ALA A 21 -0.51 -6.93 13.88
CA ALA A 21 -1.79 -6.28 13.61
C ALA A 21 -1.93 -5.82 12.15
N LYS A 22 -0.86 -5.27 11.57
CA LYS A 22 -0.84 -4.81 10.18
C LYS A 22 -0.82 -5.98 9.21
N ALA A 23 -0.10 -7.05 9.53
CA ALA A 23 -0.09 -8.28 8.75
C ALA A 23 -1.49 -8.90 8.66
N GLU A 24 -2.22 -8.97 9.78
CA GLU A 24 -3.59 -9.47 9.80
C GLU A 24 -4.54 -8.65 8.92
N LEU A 25 -4.44 -7.31 8.98
CA LEU A 25 -5.21 -6.43 8.09
C LEU A 25 -4.85 -6.65 6.62
N LEU A 26 -3.56 -6.71 6.28
CA LEU A 26 -3.12 -6.93 4.89
C LEU A 26 -3.62 -8.26 4.33
N LYS A 27 -3.61 -9.33 5.14
CA LYS A 27 -4.11 -10.64 4.73
C LYS A 27 -5.63 -10.67 4.58
N LYS A 28 -6.37 -10.08 5.52
CA LYS A 28 -7.84 -10.15 5.54
C LYS A 28 -8.49 -9.22 4.54
N GLU A 29 -8.00 -7.99 4.43
CA GLU A 29 -8.62 -6.95 3.63
C GLU A 29 -8.12 -6.94 2.18
N LEU A 30 -6.81 -7.18 1.98
CA LEU A 30 -6.16 -7.06 0.67
C LEU A 30 -5.69 -8.41 0.09
N GLY A 31 -5.79 -9.51 0.85
CA GLY A 31 -5.32 -10.83 0.41
C GLY A 31 -3.79 -10.91 0.24
N ILE A 32 -3.03 -10.03 0.91
CA ILE A 32 -1.57 -9.94 0.78
C ILE A 32 -0.91 -10.84 1.83
N HIS A 33 -0.32 -11.96 1.40
CA HIS A 33 0.30 -12.94 2.29
C HIS A 33 1.83 -12.93 2.22
N SER A 34 2.39 -12.58 1.06
CA SER A 34 3.83 -12.63 0.77
C SER A 34 4.38 -11.30 0.27
N PHE A 35 5.70 -11.18 0.21
CA PHE A 35 6.37 -10.00 -0.36
C PHE A 35 6.05 -9.82 -1.84
N ARG A 36 5.82 -10.92 -2.57
CA ARG A 36 5.38 -10.90 -3.96
C ARG A 36 4.02 -10.22 -4.11
N ASP A 37 3.07 -10.61 -3.29
CA ASP A 37 1.69 -10.09 -3.33
C ASP A 37 1.67 -8.59 -3.09
N LEU A 38 2.50 -8.10 -2.15
CA LEU A 38 2.60 -6.67 -1.88
C LEU A 38 3.21 -5.89 -3.06
N LEU A 39 4.23 -6.45 -3.73
CA LEU A 39 4.88 -5.81 -4.87
C LEU A 39 3.97 -5.75 -6.11
N GLU A 40 3.11 -6.74 -6.29
CA GLU A 40 2.14 -6.81 -7.39
C GLU A 40 0.82 -6.10 -7.04
N HIS A 41 0.67 -5.57 -5.82
CA HIS A 41 -0.47 -4.77 -5.41
C HIS A 41 -0.27 -3.30 -5.77
N PHE A 42 -0.80 -2.90 -6.93
CA PHE A 42 -0.69 -1.53 -7.43
C PHE A 42 -1.75 -0.59 -6.83
N PRO A 43 -1.42 0.69 -6.63
CA PRO A 43 -2.41 1.68 -6.19
C PRO A 43 -3.50 1.86 -7.25
N TYR A 44 -4.75 2.00 -6.80
CA TYR A 44 -5.88 2.29 -7.69
C TYR A 44 -5.74 3.65 -8.39
N ARG A 45 -5.33 4.68 -7.65
CA ARG A 45 -5.08 6.02 -8.20
C ARG A 45 -3.99 6.76 -7.40
N HIS A 46 -3.28 7.67 -8.05
CA HIS A 46 -2.39 8.61 -7.40
C HIS A 46 -3.17 9.89 -7.04
N ILE A 47 -3.07 10.33 -5.79
CA ILE A 47 -3.61 11.62 -5.34
C ILE A 47 -2.42 12.48 -4.94
N ASP A 48 -2.16 13.53 -5.71
CA ASP A 48 -1.13 14.50 -5.41
C ASP A 48 -1.65 15.47 -4.32
N LYS A 49 -0.91 15.56 -3.21
CA LYS A 49 -1.20 16.46 -2.08
C LYS A 49 -0.05 17.46 -1.83
N THR A 50 0.73 17.77 -2.86
CA THR A 50 1.83 18.75 -2.77
C THR A 50 1.34 20.18 -2.55
N THR A 51 0.09 20.48 -2.93
CA THR A 51 -0.50 21.81 -2.80
C THR A 51 -1.47 21.86 -1.63
N VAL A 52 -1.49 22.98 -0.90
CA VAL A 52 -2.45 23.23 0.18
C VAL A 52 -3.60 24.07 -0.38
N THR A 53 -4.75 23.45 -0.61
CA THR A 53 -5.99 24.12 -1.02
C THR A 53 -6.62 24.83 0.16
N LEU A 54 -6.92 26.13 0.05
CA LEU A 54 -7.61 26.85 1.12
C LEU A 54 -9.09 26.46 1.16
N ILE A 55 -9.72 26.55 2.34
CA ILE A 55 -11.14 26.18 2.50
C ILE A 55 -12.05 26.96 1.53
N ARG A 56 -11.72 28.22 1.24
CA ARG A 56 -12.47 29.07 0.29
C ARG A 56 -12.31 28.66 -1.18
N GLU A 57 -11.37 27.77 -1.47
CA GLU A 57 -11.02 27.30 -2.83
C GLU A 57 -11.55 25.87 -3.07
N ILE A 58 -12.31 25.31 -2.12
CA ILE A 58 -12.94 24.00 -2.29
C ILE A 58 -14.01 24.09 -3.38
N ASP A 59 -13.82 23.31 -4.44
CA ASP A 59 -14.79 23.13 -5.52
C ASP A 59 -15.52 21.78 -5.36
N PRO A 60 -16.86 21.75 -5.23
CA PRO A 60 -17.64 20.52 -5.19
C PRO A 60 -17.48 19.62 -6.42
N ALA A 61 -17.05 20.16 -7.55
CA ALA A 61 -16.79 19.40 -8.78
C ALA A 61 -15.38 18.78 -8.80
N ALA A 62 -14.51 19.13 -7.86
CA ALA A 62 -13.18 18.53 -7.78
C ALA A 62 -13.25 17.09 -7.26
N ASP A 63 -12.57 16.16 -7.95
CA ASP A 63 -12.48 14.74 -7.56
C ASP A 63 -11.62 14.50 -6.28
N TYR A 64 -10.93 15.53 -5.79
CA TYR A 64 -10.07 15.51 -4.60
C TYR A 64 -9.77 16.94 -4.09
N ILE A 65 -9.47 17.05 -2.79
CA ILE A 65 -9.08 18.28 -2.07
C ILE A 65 -7.61 18.21 -1.68
#